data_AF-A0A4S5EU91-F1
#
_entry.id   AF-A0A4S5EU91-F1
#
_cell.length_a   1.000
_cell.length_b   1.000
_cell.length_c   1.000
_cell.angle_alpha   90.00
_cell.angle_beta   90.00
_cell.angle_gamma   90.00
#
_symmetry.space_group_name_H-M   'P 1'
#
loop_
_entity.id
_entity.type
_entity.pdbx_description
1 polymer ?
#
loop_
_entity_poly.entity_id
_entity_poly.type
_entity_poly.pdbx_seq_one_letter_code
_entity_poly.pdbx_strand_id
1 'polypeptide(L)'
;MGHPREQQPHTLAQFAERAGISDGRARALYAAKPSGLPAPDRVDAGGRPLWWASTIDIWCARTGREVSMDSLWLYRAPAARTPAAELRRGVVTLGRYGRPHTFYVIVWDTEHGHVVYLQPLEKKGEHKDRLAVHAAELIEPRWWSTAAVIMPLEENLESPLGDGPFAYVYRLTTAPDAEELQETETDGGAFGGLRRWFQRTATAEAPAEPRAEWAGQQDLADLAKAIGHTIPLWLYDTETSVNAEQTLSYNRTFTVEDTVTAWPAVEKRLTRTVEIGMPGEFPAAFAALAVDAAEGLQALRAAHERMPDAGDGWYLVCRPARPAPPIDLEQRITGATLVTDTDLVAKELIELRTVEGELDCDDPRGDPYTEAITLLEWQLRRAAKASGAIRDSHDYVPVADDGFLPYSAPWEGPAVDAWRKTLTPVKDLDPLFRLRRIHRLLDERPLEQVREAYRDPEGRYVLVIELHAGVQWSRAEWPASPRAVSTWTDKTVLAADDGAQSVVTLLALTATDDGRMRVDPVPLPPRSDRDAFGYSYGGGTPTTTYHALLRCALGDIPELSKIRRLPGERHADGTPVSQLWAAISTTKGPLRLSWPQVQLWARADQKNTFVDK
;
A
#
# COMPACT_ATOMS: atom_id res chain seq x y z
N MET A 1 -8.56 15.17 -3.59
CA MET A 1 -9.88 15.74 -3.93
C MET A 1 -9.75 17.26 -3.99
N GLY A 2 -9.91 17.80 -5.19
CA GLY A 2 -9.99 19.23 -5.46
C GLY A 2 -10.59 19.37 -6.85
N HIS A 3 -11.85 18.96 -6.99
CA HIS A 3 -12.60 19.13 -8.24
C HIS A 3 -12.82 20.62 -8.49
N PRO A 4 -12.79 21.09 -9.75
CA PRO A 4 -13.12 22.47 -10.07
C PRO A 4 -14.50 22.81 -9.50
N ARG A 5 -14.55 23.98 -8.84
CA ARG A 5 -15.80 24.65 -8.46
C ARG A 5 -16.64 24.80 -9.73
N GLU A 6 -17.94 24.50 -9.64
CA GLU A 6 -19.02 24.79 -10.62
C GLU A 6 -19.70 23.65 -11.41
N GLN A 7 -19.83 22.43 -10.87
CA GLN A 7 -21.07 21.65 -11.13
C GLN A 7 -21.56 21.01 -9.83
N GLN A 8 -22.78 21.32 -9.39
CA GLN A 8 -23.38 20.64 -8.25
C GLN A 8 -23.89 19.25 -8.69
N PRO A 9 -23.61 18.18 -7.93
CA PRO A 9 -24.14 16.86 -8.23
C PRO A 9 -25.66 16.84 -8.02
N HIS A 10 -26.37 16.11 -8.87
CA HIS A 10 -27.81 16.03 -8.94
C HIS A 10 -28.34 14.92 -8.01
N THR A 11 -29.35 15.26 -7.24
CA THR A 11 -30.17 14.28 -6.50
C THR A 11 -31.00 13.41 -7.45
N LEU A 12 -31.61 12.34 -6.96
CA LEU A 12 -32.48 11.48 -7.77
C LEU A 12 -33.65 12.24 -8.45
N ALA A 13 -34.18 13.29 -7.82
CA ALA A 13 -35.25 14.12 -8.41
C ALA A 13 -34.69 14.99 -9.55
N GLN A 14 -33.51 15.60 -9.34
CA GLN A 14 -32.83 16.38 -10.37
C GLN A 14 -32.33 15.50 -11.53
N PHE A 15 -31.95 14.24 -11.24
CA PHE A 15 -31.72 13.22 -12.26
C PHE A 15 -32.97 13.04 -13.12
N ALA A 16 -34.12 12.84 -12.48
CA ALA A 16 -35.38 12.60 -13.17
C ALA A 16 -35.77 13.78 -14.09
N GLU A 17 -35.66 14.99 -13.57
CA GLU A 17 -35.89 16.24 -14.29
C GLU A 17 -34.98 16.36 -15.52
N ARG A 18 -33.66 16.23 -15.32
CA ARG A 18 -32.68 16.31 -16.42
C ARG A 18 -32.87 15.21 -17.47
N ALA A 19 -33.29 14.02 -17.05
CA ALA A 19 -33.52 12.87 -17.93
C ALA A 19 -34.91 12.86 -18.60
N GLY A 20 -35.78 13.84 -18.31
CA GLY A 20 -37.14 13.90 -18.82
C GLY A 20 -38.00 12.69 -18.39
N ILE A 21 -37.81 12.20 -17.15
CA ILE A 21 -38.63 11.13 -16.55
C ILE A 21 -39.33 11.60 -15.29
N SER A 22 -40.47 10.99 -14.95
CA SER A 22 -41.12 11.26 -13.67
C SER A 22 -40.29 10.76 -12.49
N ASP A 23 -40.33 11.46 -11.35
CA ASP A 23 -39.73 11.03 -10.08
C ASP A 23 -40.06 9.58 -9.70
N GLY A 24 -41.33 9.17 -9.88
CA GLY A 24 -41.78 7.81 -9.60
C GLY A 24 -41.06 6.75 -10.44
N ARG A 25 -40.81 7.07 -11.73
CA ARG A 25 -40.03 6.21 -12.63
C ARG A 25 -38.56 6.14 -12.24
N ALA A 26 -37.94 7.27 -11.86
CA ALA A 26 -36.56 7.30 -11.40
C ALA A 26 -36.36 6.44 -10.13
N ARG A 27 -37.27 6.56 -9.15
CA ARG A 27 -37.27 5.69 -7.95
C ARG A 27 -37.44 4.22 -8.28
N ALA A 28 -38.34 3.89 -9.22
CA ALA A 28 -38.55 2.51 -9.65
C ALA A 28 -37.32 1.93 -10.35
N LEU A 29 -36.63 2.71 -11.20
CA LEU A 29 -35.40 2.30 -11.86
C LEU A 29 -34.25 2.12 -10.87
N TYR A 30 -34.10 3.03 -9.91
CA TYR A 30 -33.08 2.93 -8.87
C TYR A 30 -33.29 1.72 -7.94
N ALA A 31 -34.54 1.41 -7.61
CA ALA A 31 -34.88 0.28 -6.73
C ALA A 31 -34.83 -1.10 -7.43
N ALA A 32 -34.72 -1.15 -8.75
CA ALA A 32 -34.65 -2.41 -9.51
C ALA A 32 -33.35 -3.19 -9.21
N LYS A 33 -33.37 -4.51 -9.41
CA LYS A 33 -32.18 -5.38 -9.31
C LYS A 33 -32.02 -6.21 -10.60
N PRO A 34 -31.00 -5.93 -11.44
CA PRO A 34 -30.06 -4.81 -11.33
C PRO A 34 -30.75 -3.44 -11.50
N SER A 35 -30.12 -2.38 -10.97
CA SER A 35 -30.62 -1.00 -11.10
C SER A 35 -30.72 -0.63 -12.58
N GLY A 36 -31.81 0.04 -12.96
CA GLY A 36 -31.97 0.62 -14.29
C GLY A 36 -31.32 2.00 -14.45
N LEU A 37 -30.79 2.57 -13.35
CA LEU A 37 -29.98 3.79 -13.32
C LEU A 37 -28.49 3.45 -13.16
N PRO A 38 -27.58 4.34 -13.62
CA PRO A 38 -26.16 4.17 -13.38
C PRO A 38 -25.85 4.23 -11.87
N ALA A 39 -24.73 3.63 -11.46
CA ALA A 39 -24.25 3.75 -10.10
C ALA A 39 -24.07 5.23 -9.71
N PRO A 40 -24.39 5.61 -8.46
CA PRO A 40 -24.21 6.98 -8.02
C PRO A 40 -22.73 7.35 -7.93
N ASP A 41 -22.39 8.53 -8.45
CA ASP A 41 -21.02 9.04 -8.43
C ASP A 41 -20.53 9.37 -7.00
N ARG A 42 -21.48 9.65 -6.09
CA ARG A 42 -21.23 9.85 -4.67
C ARG A 42 -22.51 9.70 -3.86
N VAL A 43 -22.35 9.77 -2.54
CA VAL A 43 -23.46 9.91 -1.61
C VAL A 43 -23.36 11.25 -0.86
N ASP A 44 -24.49 11.84 -0.52
CA ASP A 44 -24.52 13.01 0.37
C ASP A 44 -24.21 12.62 1.82
N ALA A 45 -24.15 13.60 2.73
CA ALA A 45 -23.91 13.37 4.16
C ALA A 45 -24.98 12.48 4.83
N GLY A 46 -26.16 12.35 4.23
CA GLY A 46 -27.25 11.47 4.67
C GLY A 46 -27.27 10.11 3.97
N GLY A 47 -26.24 9.78 3.17
CA GLY A 47 -26.14 8.51 2.44
C GLY A 47 -27.03 8.44 1.19
N ARG A 48 -27.61 9.55 0.72
CA ARG A 48 -28.46 9.56 -0.48
C ARG A 48 -27.61 9.62 -1.74
N PRO A 49 -28.00 8.92 -2.81
CA PRO A 49 -27.23 8.88 -4.06
C PRO A 49 -27.25 10.24 -4.78
N LEU A 50 -26.12 10.60 -5.37
CA LEU A 50 -25.95 11.78 -6.19
C LEU A 50 -25.21 11.43 -7.49
N TRP A 51 -25.57 12.12 -8.57
CA TRP A 51 -25.00 11.91 -9.91
C TRP A 51 -24.46 13.20 -10.51
N TRP A 52 -23.40 13.13 -11.30
CA TRP A 52 -22.95 14.26 -12.13
C TRP A 52 -23.87 14.44 -13.34
N ALA A 53 -23.95 15.68 -13.86
CA ALA A 53 -24.72 15.97 -15.07
C ALA A 53 -24.29 15.08 -16.26
N SER A 54 -22.98 14.88 -16.41
CA SER A 54 -22.38 14.01 -17.41
C SER A 54 -22.85 12.55 -17.29
N THR A 55 -22.87 11.99 -16.08
CA THR A 55 -23.36 10.63 -15.82
C THR A 55 -24.82 10.47 -16.25
N ILE A 56 -25.66 11.49 -16.00
CA ILE A 56 -27.06 11.50 -16.43
C ILE A 56 -27.15 11.57 -17.96
N ASP A 57 -26.38 12.45 -18.58
CA ASP A 57 -26.40 12.68 -20.03
C ASP A 57 -25.97 11.45 -20.81
N ILE A 58 -24.94 10.75 -20.34
CA ILE A 58 -24.45 9.50 -20.93
C ILE A 58 -25.50 8.40 -20.79
N TRP A 59 -26.17 8.31 -19.65
CA TRP A 59 -27.30 7.39 -19.48
C TRP A 59 -28.47 7.74 -20.40
N CYS A 60 -28.79 9.02 -20.59
CA CYS A 60 -29.80 9.47 -21.54
C CYS A 60 -29.44 9.04 -22.97
N ALA A 61 -28.21 9.29 -23.40
CA ALA A 61 -27.71 8.88 -24.71
C ALA A 61 -27.87 7.35 -24.92
N ARG A 62 -27.40 6.55 -23.95
CA ARG A 62 -27.48 5.08 -24.00
C ARG A 62 -28.91 4.54 -24.01
N THR A 63 -29.85 5.26 -23.40
CA THR A 63 -31.26 4.86 -23.33
C THR A 63 -32.14 5.47 -24.42
N GLY A 64 -31.53 6.14 -25.42
CA GLY A 64 -32.23 6.78 -26.53
C GLY A 64 -33.07 7.98 -26.12
N ARG A 65 -32.71 8.63 -25.02
CA ARG A 65 -33.35 9.85 -24.52
C ARG A 65 -32.62 11.09 -25.03
N GLU A 66 -33.33 12.21 -25.02
CA GLU A 66 -32.75 13.50 -25.33
C GLU A 66 -31.66 13.85 -24.31
N VAL A 67 -30.52 14.29 -24.81
CA VAL A 67 -29.36 14.72 -24.01
C VAL A 67 -29.33 16.25 -24.04
N SER A 68 -29.00 16.88 -22.92
CA SER A 68 -28.99 18.34 -22.82
C SER A 68 -28.10 19.00 -23.88
N MET A 69 -28.54 20.16 -24.39
CA MET A 69 -27.77 20.96 -25.34
C MET A 69 -26.47 21.52 -24.73
N ASP A 70 -26.44 21.65 -23.40
CA ASP A 70 -25.28 22.12 -22.63
C ASP A 70 -24.20 21.04 -22.48
N SER A 71 -24.54 19.78 -22.79
CA SER A 71 -23.60 18.66 -22.75
C SER A 71 -22.62 18.71 -23.91
N LEU A 72 -21.43 18.12 -23.70
CA LEU A 72 -20.45 17.95 -24.76
C LEU A 72 -21.09 17.28 -25.98
N TRP A 73 -20.84 17.82 -27.18
CA TRP A 73 -21.44 17.31 -28.42
C TRP A 73 -21.15 15.81 -28.64
N LEU A 74 -20.03 15.32 -28.13
CA LEU A 74 -19.59 13.92 -28.26
C LEU A 74 -20.61 12.93 -27.66
N TYR A 75 -21.33 13.32 -26.61
CA TYR A 75 -22.39 12.49 -26.01
C TYR A 75 -23.68 12.47 -26.83
N ARG A 76 -23.81 13.38 -27.80
CA ARG A 76 -24.96 13.55 -28.69
C ARG A 76 -24.67 13.11 -30.12
N ALA A 77 -23.41 12.84 -30.42
CA ALA A 77 -22.97 12.51 -31.76
C ALA A 77 -23.68 11.22 -32.23
N PRO A 78 -24.33 11.23 -33.41
CA PRO A 78 -24.80 9.99 -34.01
C PRO A 78 -23.60 9.10 -34.35
N ALA A 79 -23.86 7.82 -34.60
CA ALA A 79 -22.82 6.94 -35.15
C ALA A 79 -22.27 7.54 -36.46
N ALA A 80 -20.94 7.59 -36.57
CA ALA A 80 -20.26 8.13 -37.74
C ALA A 80 -20.65 7.33 -39.00
N ARG A 81 -21.02 8.04 -40.07
CA ARG A 81 -21.36 7.41 -41.35
C ARG A 81 -20.13 6.85 -42.07
N THR A 82 -19.00 7.50 -41.86
CA THR A 82 -17.67 7.10 -42.32
C THR A 82 -16.67 7.38 -41.20
N PRO A 83 -15.58 6.59 -41.06
CA PRO A 83 -14.54 6.88 -40.10
C PRO A 83 -14.00 8.31 -40.23
N ALA A 84 -13.84 9.01 -39.10
CA ALA A 84 -13.27 10.36 -39.05
C ALA A 84 -11.88 10.42 -39.68
N ALA A 85 -11.50 11.55 -40.29
CA ALA A 85 -10.17 11.68 -40.88
C ALA A 85 -9.10 11.74 -39.79
N GLU A 86 -8.06 10.92 -39.88
CA GLU A 86 -6.94 10.98 -38.95
C GLU A 86 -5.96 12.07 -39.40
N LEU A 87 -5.89 13.15 -38.63
CA LEU A 87 -4.99 14.28 -38.90
C LEU A 87 -3.56 13.99 -38.44
N ARG A 88 -3.44 13.24 -37.33
CA ARG A 88 -2.16 12.92 -36.70
C ARG A 88 -2.26 11.64 -35.90
N ARG A 89 -1.19 10.86 -35.93
CA ARG A 89 -0.90 9.76 -35.01
C ARG A 89 0.59 9.69 -34.76
N GLY A 90 1.00 9.50 -33.51
CA GLY A 90 2.42 9.45 -33.19
C GLY A 90 2.74 9.48 -31.70
N VAL A 91 4.02 9.26 -31.39
CA VAL A 91 4.60 9.59 -30.09
C VAL A 91 5.09 11.03 -30.13
N VAL A 92 4.69 11.85 -29.17
CA VAL A 92 4.98 13.28 -29.12
C VAL A 92 5.37 13.71 -27.71
N THR A 93 6.30 14.66 -27.60
CA THR A 93 6.63 15.30 -26.34
C THR A 93 6.01 16.69 -26.31
N LEU A 94 5.15 16.94 -25.33
CA LEU A 94 4.39 18.19 -25.17
C LEU A 94 4.85 18.88 -23.87
N GLY A 95 4.99 20.21 -23.91
CA GLY A 95 5.83 20.95 -22.96
C GLY A 95 5.11 22.01 -22.10
N ARG A 96 3.77 22.06 -22.11
CA ARG A 96 3.03 23.03 -21.30
C ARG A 96 3.33 22.95 -19.81
N TYR A 97 3.44 24.10 -19.14
CA TYR A 97 3.75 24.23 -17.70
C TYR A 97 5.18 23.83 -17.28
N GLY A 98 6.12 23.86 -18.22
CA GLY A 98 7.56 23.80 -17.91
C GLY A 98 8.09 22.39 -17.63
N ARG A 99 7.26 21.35 -17.78
CA ARG A 99 7.68 19.95 -17.73
C ARG A 99 7.24 19.24 -19.01
N PRO A 100 8.18 18.66 -19.78
CA PRO A 100 7.83 17.88 -20.95
C PRO A 100 7.26 16.52 -20.54
N HIS A 101 6.16 16.14 -21.19
CA HIS A 101 5.52 14.83 -21.08
C HIS A 101 5.45 14.16 -22.45
N THR A 102 5.76 12.86 -22.48
CA THR A 102 5.68 12.05 -23.70
C THR A 102 4.33 11.35 -23.75
N PHE A 103 3.65 11.46 -24.90
CA PHE A 103 2.32 10.92 -25.13
C PHE A 103 2.27 10.12 -26.42
N TYR A 104 1.44 9.08 -26.42
CA TYR A 104 0.88 8.54 -27.65
C TYR A 104 -0.43 9.28 -27.98
N VAL A 105 -0.50 9.84 -29.18
CA VAL A 105 -1.63 10.69 -29.60
C VAL A 105 -2.27 10.20 -30.89
N ILE A 106 -3.58 10.41 -30.99
CA ILE A 106 -4.33 10.35 -32.25
C ILE A 106 -5.24 11.58 -32.30
N VAL A 107 -5.27 12.28 -33.42
CA VAL A 107 -6.18 13.41 -33.65
C VAL A 107 -7.11 13.05 -34.78
N TRP A 108 -8.41 12.95 -34.47
CA TRP A 108 -9.46 12.70 -35.45
C TRP A 108 -10.25 13.97 -35.75
N ASP A 109 -10.52 14.19 -37.03
CA ASP A 109 -11.39 15.25 -37.51
C ASP A 109 -12.80 14.71 -37.79
N THR A 110 -13.76 15.15 -36.98
CA THR A 110 -15.16 14.72 -37.08
C THR A 110 -16.02 15.87 -37.61
N GLU A 111 -17.24 15.57 -38.06
CA GLU A 111 -18.20 16.58 -38.54
C GLU A 111 -18.59 17.62 -37.47
N HIS A 112 -18.33 17.35 -36.19
CA HIS A 112 -18.75 18.19 -35.06
C HIS A 112 -17.59 18.86 -34.31
N GLY A 113 -16.34 18.51 -34.64
CA GLY A 113 -15.14 19.01 -33.97
C GLY A 113 -14.04 17.96 -33.85
N HIS A 114 -12.84 18.36 -33.45
CA HIS A 114 -11.72 17.43 -33.29
C HIS A 114 -11.87 16.56 -32.04
N VAL A 115 -11.48 15.29 -32.13
CA VAL A 115 -11.30 14.40 -30.97
C VAL A 115 -9.82 14.06 -30.84
N VAL A 116 -9.24 14.36 -29.67
CA VAL A 116 -7.83 14.10 -29.37
C VAL A 116 -7.74 12.93 -28.39
N TYR A 117 -7.25 11.79 -28.88
CA TYR A 117 -6.79 10.70 -28.03
C TYR A 117 -5.45 11.06 -27.40
N LEU A 118 -5.34 10.90 -26.09
CA LEU A 118 -4.13 11.20 -25.34
C LEU A 118 -3.82 10.10 -24.32
N GLN A 119 -2.73 9.36 -24.54
CA GLN A 119 -2.20 8.40 -23.56
C GLN A 119 -0.82 8.85 -23.07
N PRO A 120 -0.64 9.18 -21.79
CA PRO A 120 0.69 9.42 -21.24
C PRO A 120 1.52 8.13 -21.24
N LEU A 121 2.80 8.22 -21.62
CA LEU A 121 3.73 7.09 -21.70
C LEU A 121 4.74 7.03 -20.53
N GLU A 122 4.56 7.91 -19.55
CA GLU A 122 5.36 7.94 -18.33
C GLU A 122 4.47 8.35 -17.16
N LYS A 123 4.35 7.47 -16.15
CA LYS A 123 3.61 7.78 -14.90
C LYS A 123 4.43 8.70 -14.02
N LYS A 124 4.32 10.00 -14.26
CA LYS A 124 4.62 11.03 -13.26
C LYS A 124 3.27 11.36 -12.66
N GLY A 125 3.11 11.26 -11.33
CA GLY A 125 1.84 11.36 -10.58
C GLY A 125 1.09 12.69 -10.72
N GLU A 126 0.84 13.11 -11.95
CA GLU A 126 0.15 14.31 -12.35
C GLU A 126 -1.32 14.02 -12.56
N HIS A 127 -2.14 15.00 -12.24
CA HIS A 127 -3.58 14.90 -12.36
C HIS A 127 -3.99 14.86 -13.84
N LYS A 128 -4.92 13.98 -14.22
CA LYS A 128 -5.37 13.80 -15.62
C LYS A 128 -5.86 15.11 -16.27
N ASP A 129 -6.50 15.99 -15.51
CA ASP A 129 -6.94 17.30 -16.00
C ASP A 129 -5.76 18.17 -16.48
N ARG A 130 -4.60 18.08 -15.82
CA ARG A 130 -3.38 18.80 -16.27
C ARG A 130 -2.81 18.18 -17.52
N LEU A 131 -2.81 16.85 -17.60
CA LEU A 131 -2.36 16.12 -18.78
C LEU A 131 -3.23 16.45 -20.00
N ALA A 132 -4.55 16.54 -19.83
CA ALA A 132 -5.49 16.86 -20.91
C ALA A 132 -5.25 18.24 -21.55
N VAL A 133 -4.73 19.23 -20.81
CA VAL A 133 -4.41 20.57 -21.38
C VAL A 133 -3.35 20.49 -22.47
N HIS A 134 -2.44 19.52 -22.42
CA HIS A 134 -1.41 19.35 -23.45
C HIS A 134 -2.00 19.08 -24.85
N ALA A 135 -3.22 18.56 -24.94
CA ALA A 135 -3.92 18.39 -26.20
C ALA A 135 -4.08 19.71 -26.98
N ALA A 136 -4.08 20.87 -26.31
CA ALA A 136 -4.14 22.17 -26.95
C ALA A 136 -2.89 22.51 -27.79
N GLU A 137 -1.76 21.81 -27.60
CA GLU A 137 -0.56 21.94 -28.46
C GLU A 137 -0.71 21.17 -29.78
N LEU A 138 -1.71 20.29 -29.90
CA LEU A 138 -1.91 19.42 -31.08
C LEU A 138 -2.88 19.99 -32.11
N ILE A 139 -3.66 21.00 -31.73
CA ILE A 139 -4.70 21.62 -32.57
C ILE A 139 -4.70 23.14 -32.41
N GLU A 140 -5.11 23.87 -33.47
CA GLU A 140 -5.12 25.33 -33.45
C GLU A 140 -6.15 25.90 -32.45
N PRO A 141 -5.88 27.07 -31.84
CA PRO A 141 -6.76 27.66 -30.81
C PRO A 141 -8.23 27.85 -31.22
N ARG A 142 -8.49 28.14 -32.50
CA ARG A 142 -9.86 28.30 -33.02
C ARG A 142 -10.74 27.05 -32.88
N TRP A 143 -10.13 25.87 -32.71
CA TRP A 143 -10.85 24.60 -32.59
C TRP A 143 -11.06 24.15 -31.16
N TRP A 144 -10.42 24.79 -30.16
CA TRP A 144 -10.45 24.34 -28.77
C TRP A 144 -11.87 24.19 -28.23
N SER A 145 -12.73 25.20 -28.45
CA SER A 145 -14.11 25.22 -27.92
C SER A 145 -15.00 24.07 -28.40
N THR A 146 -14.64 23.45 -29.53
CA THR A 146 -15.31 22.31 -30.16
C THR A 146 -14.56 20.99 -29.98
N ALA A 147 -13.34 21.01 -29.42
CA ALA A 147 -12.52 19.83 -29.28
C ALA A 147 -12.86 19.03 -28.01
N ALA A 148 -12.81 17.70 -28.14
CA ALA A 148 -12.90 16.77 -27.03
C ALA A 148 -11.56 16.03 -26.87
N VAL A 149 -11.07 15.88 -25.65
CA VAL A 149 -9.90 15.06 -25.34
C VAL A 149 -10.38 13.78 -24.67
N ILE A 150 -9.95 12.63 -25.16
CA ILE A 150 -10.25 11.34 -24.56
C ILE A 150 -8.96 10.71 -24.02
N MET A 151 -9.03 10.24 -22.79
CA MET A 151 -7.95 9.54 -22.10
C MET A 151 -8.51 8.22 -21.57
N PRO A 152 -8.33 7.10 -22.28
CA PRO A 152 -8.77 5.79 -21.79
C PRO A 152 -8.27 5.51 -20.38
N LEU A 153 -9.09 4.82 -19.58
CA LEU A 153 -8.59 4.28 -18.32
C LEU A 153 -7.71 3.07 -18.63
N GLU A 154 -6.57 3.00 -17.96
CA GLU A 154 -5.64 1.89 -18.06
C GLU A 154 -6.25 0.67 -17.37
N GLU A 155 -6.13 -0.50 -17.99
CA GLU A 155 -6.68 -1.75 -17.45
C GLU A 155 -5.61 -2.50 -16.66
N ASN A 156 -6.02 -3.20 -15.60
CA ASN A 156 -5.13 -4.12 -14.90
C ASN A 156 -5.47 -5.56 -15.32
N LEU A 157 -4.47 -6.31 -15.76
CA LEU A 157 -4.62 -7.71 -16.13
C LEU A 157 -5.27 -8.55 -15.00
N GLU A 158 -4.91 -8.29 -13.74
CA GLU A 158 -5.38 -9.04 -12.58
C GLU A 158 -6.79 -8.65 -12.10
N SER A 159 -7.29 -7.48 -12.54
CA SER A 159 -8.60 -6.95 -12.15
C SER A 159 -9.41 -6.49 -13.38
N PRO A 160 -9.94 -7.44 -14.19
CA PRO A 160 -10.73 -7.09 -15.36
C PRO A 160 -12.03 -6.39 -14.94
N LEU A 161 -12.41 -5.33 -15.67
CA LEU A 161 -13.62 -4.55 -15.41
C LEU A 161 -14.91 -5.38 -15.44
N GLY A 162 -15.83 -5.05 -14.53
CA GLY A 162 -17.20 -5.55 -14.54
C GLY A 162 -18.09 -4.91 -15.62
N ASP A 163 -17.97 -3.60 -15.85
CA ASP A 163 -18.89 -2.81 -16.70
C ASP A 163 -18.33 -2.45 -18.10
N GLY A 164 -17.14 -2.94 -18.46
CA GLY A 164 -16.47 -2.66 -19.75
C GLY A 164 -15.59 -1.39 -19.74
N PRO A 165 -14.65 -1.23 -20.70
CA PRO A 165 -13.66 -0.16 -20.67
C PRO A 165 -14.25 1.21 -21.05
N PHE A 166 -13.76 2.26 -20.39
CA PHE A 166 -14.19 3.64 -20.59
C PHE A 166 -13.00 4.60 -20.67
N ALA A 167 -13.25 5.82 -21.17
CA ALA A 167 -12.29 6.91 -21.15
C ALA A 167 -12.79 8.09 -20.33
N TYR A 168 -11.87 8.81 -19.70
CA TYR A 168 -12.11 10.16 -19.23
C TYR A 168 -12.21 11.10 -20.42
N VAL A 169 -13.26 11.92 -20.43
CA VAL A 169 -13.52 12.89 -21.50
C VAL A 169 -13.36 14.29 -20.94
N TYR A 170 -12.65 15.14 -21.67
CA TYR A 170 -12.41 16.54 -21.34
C TYR A 170 -12.83 17.44 -22.50
N ARG A 171 -13.28 18.64 -22.16
CA ARG A 171 -13.48 19.74 -23.10
C ARG A 171 -12.29 20.68 -23.03
N LEU A 172 -11.76 21.09 -24.19
CA LEU A 172 -10.80 22.20 -24.22
C LEU A 172 -11.55 23.53 -24.24
N THR A 173 -11.14 24.45 -23.38
CA THR A 173 -11.70 25.81 -23.28
C THR A 173 -10.57 26.84 -23.23
N THR A 174 -10.89 28.11 -23.39
CA THR A 174 -9.95 29.21 -23.16
C THR A 174 -10.21 29.76 -21.76
N ALA A 175 -9.15 30.05 -20.99
CA ALA A 175 -9.28 30.74 -19.72
C ALA A 175 -9.97 32.09 -19.94
N PRO A 176 -10.95 32.48 -19.10
CA PRO A 176 -11.46 33.84 -19.14
C PRO A 176 -10.33 34.83 -18.82
N ASP A 177 -10.34 35.99 -19.48
CA ASP A 177 -9.37 37.06 -19.23
C ASP A 177 -9.32 37.37 -17.72
N ALA A 178 -8.11 37.53 -17.19
CA ALA A 178 -7.87 37.75 -15.76
C ALA A 178 -8.53 39.04 -15.19
N GLU A 179 -9.21 39.85 -16.01
CA GLU A 179 -9.97 41.02 -15.58
C GLU A 179 -11.34 40.68 -14.95
N GLU A 180 -11.93 39.50 -15.21
CA GLU A 180 -13.24 39.12 -14.64
C GLU A 180 -13.18 38.61 -13.19
N LEU A 181 -11.98 38.38 -12.63
CA LEU A 181 -11.79 37.87 -11.27
C LEU A 181 -11.54 38.96 -10.21
N GLN A 182 -11.66 40.25 -10.56
CA GLN A 182 -11.32 41.37 -9.66
C GLN A 182 -12.46 42.38 -9.39
N GLU A 183 -13.72 42.08 -9.71
CA GLU A 183 -14.85 42.97 -9.36
C GLU A 183 -15.55 42.66 -8.02
N THR A 184 -15.07 41.69 -7.25
CA THR A 184 -15.56 41.46 -5.88
C THR A 184 -14.41 41.48 -4.88
N GLU A 185 -13.84 42.66 -4.65
CA GLU A 185 -13.26 43.12 -3.38
C GLU A 185 -12.34 44.31 -3.66
N THR A 186 -12.84 45.53 -3.51
CA THR A 186 -12.22 46.55 -2.65
C THR A 186 -12.97 47.87 -2.76
N ASP A 187 -13.67 48.18 -1.67
CA ASP A 187 -14.01 49.55 -1.32
C ASP A 187 -12.72 50.37 -1.10
N GLY A 188 -12.71 51.60 -1.63
CA GLY A 188 -11.98 52.73 -1.05
C GLY A 188 -10.49 52.89 -1.36
N GLY A 189 -10.15 53.76 -2.33
CA GLY A 189 -8.82 54.39 -2.36
C GLY A 189 -8.52 55.24 -3.60
N ALA A 190 -8.39 56.56 -3.42
CA ALA A 190 -8.12 57.57 -4.46
C ALA A 190 -6.75 57.45 -5.19
N PHE A 191 -6.01 56.35 -5.01
CA PHE A 191 -4.74 56.06 -5.69
C PHE A 191 -4.86 55.08 -6.88
N GLY A 192 -6.05 54.52 -7.16
CA GLY A 192 -6.27 53.59 -8.28
C GLY A 192 -6.21 54.21 -9.68
N GLY A 193 -6.37 55.52 -9.81
CA GLY A 193 -6.45 56.22 -11.11
C GLY A 193 -5.14 56.31 -11.88
N LEU A 194 -3.99 56.39 -11.20
CA LEU A 194 -2.67 56.54 -11.84
C LEU A 194 -2.11 55.20 -12.36
N ARG A 195 -2.47 54.07 -11.74
CA ARG A 195 -2.08 52.71 -12.20
C ARG A 195 -2.81 52.31 -13.50
N ARG A 196 -4.07 52.73 -13.66
CA ARG A 196 -4.87 52.50 -14.88
C ARG A 196 -4.31 53.16 -16.14
N TRP A 197 -3.55 54.26 -16.02
CA TRP A 197 -2.98 54.95 -17.18
C TRP A 197 -1.69 54.28 -17.68
N PHE A 198 -0.88 53.71 -16.78
CA PHE A 198 0.35 52.98 -17.14
C PHE A 198 0.11 51.55 -17.66
N GLN A 199 -1.05 50.95 -17.41
CA GLN A 199 -1.42 49.63 -17.96
C GLN A 199 -2.07 49.69 -19.36
N ARG A 200 -2.52 50.87 -19.82
CA ARG A 200 -3.19 51.02 -21.13
C ARG A 200 -2.24 51.08 -22.33
N THR A 201 -0.93 51.09 -22.13
CA THR A 201 0.06 51.24 -23.20
C THR A 201 0.84 49.97 -23.55
N ALA A 202 0.43 48.80 -23.08
CA ALA A 202 1.00 47.54 -23.56
C ALA A 202 0.00 46.37 -23.46
N THR A 203 -0.98 46.30 -24.36
CA THR A 203 -1.65 45.04 -24.69
C THR A 203 -1.21 44.59 -26.07
N ALA A 204 -0.03 43.98 -26.13
CA ALA A 204 0.09 42.83 -27.01
C ALA A 204 -0.88 41.79 -26.43
N GLU A 205 -1.87 41.33 -27.21
CA GLU A 205 -2.77 40.25 -26.80
C GLU A 205 -1.94 39.12 -26.18
N ALA A 206 -2.12 38.87 -24.89
CA ALA A 206 -1.51 37.72 -24.27
C ALA A 206 -2.09 36.48 -24.98
N PRO A 207 -1.25 35.49 -25.36
CA PRO A 207 -1.76 34.30 -26.03
C PRO A 207 -2.79 33.61 -25.14
N ALA A 208 -3.97 33.35 -25.71
CA ALA A 208 -5.05 32.63 -25.06
C ALA A 208 -4.53 31.37 -24.33
N GLU A 209 -4.75 31.30 -23.01
CA GLU A 209 -4.36 30.13 -22.22
C GLU A 209 -5.49 29.09 -22.26
N PRO A 210 -5.25 27.86 -22.75
CA PRO A 210 -6.23 26.81 -22.73
C PRO A 210 -6.38 26.21 -21.35
N ARG A 211 -7.56 25.67 -21.12
CA ARG A 211 -7.93 24.86 -19.99
C ARG A 211 -8.56 23.56 -20.49
N ALA A 212 -8.49 22.54 -19.67
CA ALA A 212 -9.22 21.29 -19.87
C ALA A 212 -10.23 21.14 -18.74
N GLU A 213 -11.50 21.05 -19.10
CA GLU A 213 -12.61 20.88 -18.18
C GLU A 213 -13.08 19.43 -18.26
N TRP A 214 -13.16 18.75 -17.12
CA TRP A 214 -13.67 17.38 -17.08
C TRP A 214 -15.13 17.35 -17.52
N ALA A 215 -15.42 16.59 -18.58
CA ALA A 215 -16.74 16.50 -19.19
C ALA A 215 -17.47 15.20 -18.82
N GLY A 216 -16.80 14.19 -18.25
CA GLY A 216 -17.42 12.91 -17.89
C GLY A 216 -16.54 11.68 -18.13
N GLN A 217 -17.18 10.51 -18.11
CA GLN A 217 -16.61 9.22 -18.48
C GLN A 217 -17.50 8.56 -19.53
N GLN A 218 -16.94 8.03 -20.61
CA GLN A 218 -17.73 7.40 -21.67
C GLN A 218 -17.17 6.04 -22.06
N ASP A 219 -18.05 5.07 -22.31
CA ASP A 219 -17.70 3.73 -22.79
C ASP A 219 -16.94 3.83 -24.11
N LEU A 220 -15.85 3.06 -24.25
CA LEU A 220 -15.04 3.09 -25.47
C LEU A 220 -15.85 2.69 -26.71
N ALA A 221 -16.86 1.82 -26.55
CA ALA A 221 -17.77 1.42 -27.62
C ALA A 221 -18.56 2.60 -28.21
N ASP A 222 -19.02 3.51 -27.35
CA ASP A 222 -19.81 4.66 -27.79
C ASP A 222 -18.93 5.76 -28.38
N LEU A 223 -17.72 5.95 -27.84
CA LEU A 223 -16.70 6.78 -28.46
C LEU A 223 -16.33 6.28 -29.86
N ALA A 224 -16.11 4.98 -29.99
CA ALA A 224 -15.79 4.35 -31.26
C ALA A 224 -16.89 4.52 -32.30
N LYS A 225 -18.17 4.39 -31.91
CA LYS A 225 -19.31 4.67 -32.81
C LYS A 225 -19.33 6.11 -33.26
N ALA A 226 -19.11 7.07 -32.35
CA ALA A 226 -19.13 8.50 -32.68
C ALA A 226 -17.96 8.92 -33.58
N ILE A 227 -16.80 8.29 -33.43
CA ILE A 227 -15.57 8.60 -34.18
C ILE A 227 -15.45 7.76 -35.47
N GLY A 228 -16.07 6.57 -35.49
CA GLY A 228 -15.97 5.58 -36.54
C GLY A 228 -14.63 4.81 -36.55
N HIS A 229 -13.88 4.82 -35.45
CA HIS A 229 -12.60 4.13 -35.28
C HIS A 229 -12.59 3.30 -34.00
N THR A 230 -11.84 2.19 -34.01
CA THR A 230 -11.55 1.43 -32.78
C THR A 230 -10.57 2.20 -31.90
N ILE A 231 -10.89 2.31 -30.61
CA ILE A 231 -10.09 3.07 -29.64
C ILE A 231 -8.99 2.18 -29.05
N PRO A 232 -7.71 2.61 -29.10
CA PRO A 232 -6.63 1.90 -28.43
C PRO A 232 -6.82 1.91 -26.90
N LEU A 233 -6.59 0.77 -26.27
CA LEU A 233 -6.64 0.60 -24.82
C LEU A 233 -5.31 0.06 -24.32
N TRP A 234 -4.82 0.56 -23.19
CA TRP A 234 -3.54 0.17 -22.63
C TRP A 234 -3.73 -0.63 -21.34
N LEU A 235 -2.88 -1.64 -21.15
CA LEU A 235 -2.73 -2.28 -19.85
C LEU A 235 -1.76 -1.44 -19.01
N TYR A 236 -2.05 -1.32 -17.73
CA TYR A 236 -1.21 -0.67 -16.75
C TYR A 236 0.25 -1.16 -16.87
N ASP A 237 1.19 -0.22 -16.98
CA ASP A 237 2.64 -0.43 -17.09
C ASP A 237 3.11 -0.95 -18.46
N THR A 238 2.20 -1.02 -19.44
CA THR A 238 2.58 -1.24 -20.84
C THR A 238 2.74 0.06 -21.63
N GLU A 239 2.43 1.22 -21.04
CA GLU A 239 2.43 2.52 -21.69
C GLU A 239 3.85 3.08 -21.88
N THR A 240 4.71 2.37 -22.62
CA THR A 240 6.09 2.80 -22.86
C THR A 240 6.26 3.43 -24.24
N SER A 241 7.24 4.31 -24.41
CA SER A 241 7.60 4.86 -25.72
C SER A 241 7.91 3.77 -26.74
N VAL A 242 8.58 2.69 -26.33
CA VAL A 242 8.90 1.54 -27.21
C VAL A 242 7.62 0.88 -27.73
N ASN A 243 6.67 0.57 -26.83
CA ASN A 243 5.41 -0.06 -27.22
C ASN A 243 4.55 0.91 -28.07
N ALA A 244 4.59 2.20 -27.76
CA ALA A 244 3.87 3.23 -28.52
C ALA A 244 4.45 3.46 -29.92
N GLU A 245 5.75 3.38 -30.10
CA GLU A 245 6.36 3.42 -31.43
C GLU A 245 5.99 2.17 -32.23
N GLN A 246 6.01 0.99 -31.60
CA GLN A 246 5.64 -0.27 -32.24
C GLN A 246 4.18 -0.27 -32.71
N THR A 247 3.25 0.31 -31.94
CA THR A 247 1.82 0.40 -32.32
C THR A 247 1.59 1.29 -33.55
N LEU A 248 2.51 2.19 -33.91
CA LEU A 248 2.39 2.98 -35.14
C LEU A 248 2.42 2.11 -36.40
N SER A 249 3.00 0.91 -36.30
CA SER A 249 3.07 -0.05 -37.41
C SER A 249 1.86 -1.00 -37.45
N TYR A 250 1.00 -1.03 -36.42
CA TYR A 250 -0.06 -2.03 -36.26
C TYR A 250 -1.33 -1.46 -35.63
N ASN A 251 -2.49 -1.70 -36.25
CA ASN A 251 -3.80 -1.46 -35.65
C ASN A 251 -4.37 -2.73 -35.00
N ARG A 252 -3.54 -3.45 -34.24
CA ARG A 252 -3.93 -4.68 -33.55
C ARG A 252 -3.05 -4.92 -32.33
N THR A 253 -3.54 -5.73 -31.41
CA THR A 253 -2.78 -6.17 -30.24
C THR A 253 -1.53 -6.95 -30.66
N PHE A 254 -0.40 -6.61 -30.04
CA PHE A 254 0.83 -7.38 -30.14
C PHE A 254 1.31 -7.82 -28.76
N THR A 255 2.13 -8.86 -28.72
CA THR A 255 2.70 -9.38 -27.48
C THR A 255 4.02 -8.69 -27.16
N VAL A 256 4.20 -8.33 -25.89
CA VAL A 256 5.43 -7.76 -25.34
C VAL A 256 6.01 -8.69 -24.28
N GLU A 257 7.28 -8.51 -23.92
CA GLU A 257 7.85 -9.16 -22.74
C GLU A 257 7.00 -8.81 -21.51
N ASP A 258 6.83 -9.79 -20.62
CA ASP A 258 6.12 -9.54 -19.37
C ASP A 258 7.01 -8.76 -18.42
N THR A 259 6.77 -7.45 -18.33
CA THR A 259 7.37 -6.55 -17.33
C THR A 259 6.32 -6.01 -16.35
N VAL A 260 5.08 -6.52 -16.45
CA VAL A 260 3.90 -5.96 -15.76
C VAL A 260 3.52 -6.85 -14.59
N THR A 261 3.61 -8.17 -14.75
CA THR A 261 3.26 -9.11 -13.68
C THR A 261 4.49 -9.45 -12.82
N ALA A 262 4.24 -10.03 -11.65
CA ALA A 262 5.30 -10.56 -10.80
C ALA A 262 5.94 -11.86 -11.34
N TRP A 263 5.37 -12.49 -12.37
CA TRP A 263 5.75 -13.83 -12.81
C TRP A 263 7.23 -13.99 -13.19
N PRO A 264 7.86 -13.12 -13.99
CA PRO A 264 9.28 -13.27 -14.34
C PRO A 264 10.19 -13.30 -13.11
N ALA A 265 9.86 -12.51 -12.08
CA ALA A 265 10.61 -12.50 -10.83
C ALA A 265 10.40 -13.81 -10.04
N VAL A 266 9.17 -14.32 -9.99
CA VAL A 266 8.83 -15.61 -9.37
C VAL A 266 9.55 -16.76 -10.08
N GLU A 267 9.51 -16.81 -11.42
CA GLU A 267 10.16 -17.84 -12.23
C GLU A 267 11.68 -17.86 -12.02
N LYS A 268 12.32 -16.69 -12.06
CA LYS A 268 13.76 -16.56 -11.80
C LYS A 268 14.12 -17.06 -10.39
N ARG A 269 13.30 -16.72 -9.39
CA ARG A 269 13.54 -17.10 -8.00
C ARG A 269 13.31 -18.59 -7.75
N LEU A 270 12.30 -19.19 -8.36
CA LEU A 270 12.07 -20.63 -8.29
C LEU A 270 13.17 -21.42 -9.00
N THR A 271 13.60 -20.95 -10.18
CA THR A 271 14.75 -21.53 -10.88
C THR A 271 15.97 -21.51 -9.98
N ARG A 272 16.22 -20.37 -9.33
CA ARG A 272 17.31 -20.22 -8.36
C ARG A 272 17.16 -21.18 -7.18
N THR A 273 15.95 -21.34 -6.66
CA THR A 273 15.62 -22.25 -5.56
C THR A 273 16.00 -23.70 -5.89
N VAL A 274 15.74 -24.13 -7.13
CA VAL A 274 16.13 -25.46 -7.61
C VAL A 274 17.65 -25.59 -7.74
N GLU A 275 18.33 -24.56 -8.29
CA GLU A 275 19.79 -24.55 -8.47
C GLU A 275 20.55 -24.65 -7.14
N ILE A 276 20.04 -24.03 -6.07
CA ILE A 276 20.69 -24.04 -4.75
C ILE A 276 20.38 -25.31 -3.94
N GLY A 277 19.66 -26.27 -4.52
CA GLY A 277 19.41 -27.57 -3.89
C GLY A 277 18.29 -27.60 -2.85
N MET A 278 17.49 -26.52 -2.72
CA MET A 278 16.40 -26.45 -1.73
C MET A 278 15.42 -27.64 -1.80
N PRO A 279 15.01 -28.17 -2.98
CA PRO A 279 14.10 -29.32 -3.03
C PRO A 279 14.62 -30.57 -2.28
N GLY A 280 15.93 -30.71 -2.11
CA GLY A 280 16.54 -31.81 -1.37
C GLY A 280 16.83 -31.46 0.09
N GLU A 281 17.29 -30.23 0.36
CA GLU A 281 17.71 -29.79 1.71
C GLU A 281 16.53 -29.32 2.58
N PHE A 282 15.57 -28.61 1.98
CA PHE A 282 14.40 -28.02 2.65
C PHE A 282 13.13 -28.31 1.84
N PRO A 283 12.65 -29.57 1.82
CA PRO A 283 11.51 -29.98 1.00
C PRO A 283 10.20 -29.28 1.37
N ALA A 284 9.94 -28.96 2.64
CA ALA A 284 8.74 -28.20 3.03
C ALA A 284 8.81 -26.75 2.54
N ALA A 285 9.98 -26.13 2.65
CA ALA A 285 10.24 -24.79 2.13
C ALA A 285 10.03 -24.69 0.61
N PHE A 286 10.60 -25.64 -0.14
CA PHE A 286 10.40 -25.71 -1.57
C PHE A 286 8.93 -25.97 -1.93
N ALA A 287 8.25 -26.87 -1.22
CA ALA A 287 6.83 -27.14 -1.45
C ALA A 287 5.96 -25.90 -1.23
N ALA A 288 6.27 -25.08 -0.23
CA ALA A 288 5.55 -23.83 0.04
C ALA A 288 5.72 -22.82 -1.12
N LEU A 289 6.96 -22.59 -1.57
CA LEU A 289 7.26 -21.74 -2.73
C LEU A 289 6.59 -22.26 -4.02
N ALA A 290 6.64 -23.57 -4.25
CA ALA A 290 6.11 -24.19 -5.44
C ALA A 290 4.58 -24.11 -5.52
N VAL A 291 3.88 -24.31 -4.38
CA VAL A 291 2.43 -24.17 -4.31
C VAL A 291 1.99 -22.72 -4.50
N ASP A 292 2.65 -21.76 -3.84
CA ASP A 292 2.36 -20.33 -4.01
C ASP A 292 2.53 -19.89 -5.47
N ALA A 293 3.63 -20.30 -6.10
CA ALA A 293 3.86 -20.02 -7.51
C ALA A 293 2.88 -20.73 -8.45
N ALA A 294 2.44 -21.95 -8.14
CA ALA A 294 1.43 -22.65 -8.93
C ALA A 294 0.07 -21.94 -8.86
N GLU A 295 -0.33 -21.48 -7.67
CA GLU A 295 -1.55 -20.67 -7.47
C GLU A 295 -1.45 -19.34 -8.25
N GLY A 296 -0.32 -18.63 -8.13
CA GLY A 296 -0.05 -17.40 -8.88
C GLY A 296 -0.05 -17.59 -10.40
N LEU A 297 0.62 -18.65 -10.90
CA LEU A 297 0.64 -19.00 -12.32
C LEU A 297 -0.77 -19.29 -12.85
N GLN A 298 -1.56 -20.05 -12.09
CA GLN A 298 -2.94 -20.36 -12.46
C GLN A 298 -3.80 -19.09 -12.49
N ALA A 299 -3.68 -18.22 -11.49
CA ALA A 299 -4.40 -16.95 -11.43
C ALA A 299 -4.06 -16.04 -12.61
N LEU A 300 -2.78 -15.91 -12.95
CA LEU A 300 -2.32 -15.13 -14.10
C LEU A 300 -2.79 -15.72 -15.42
N ARG A 301 -2.70 -17.03 -15.61
CA ARG A 301 -3.22 -17.70 -16.82
C ARG A 301 -4.73 -17.51 -16.96
N ALA A 302 -5.49 -17.61 -15.87
CA ALA A 302 -6.91 -17.33 -15.87
C ALA A 302 -7.23 -15.84 -16.12
N ALA A 303 -6.35 -14.93 -15.70
CA ALA A 303 -6.46 -13.50 -16.02
C ALA A 303 -6.25 -13.24 -17.52
N HIS A 304 -5.22 -13.84 -18.12
CA HIS A 304 -5.01 -13.82 -19.58
C HIS A 304 -6.18 -14.38 -20.38
N GLU A 305 -6.83 -15.44 -19.89
CA GLU A 305 -8.00 -16.04 -20.56
C GLU A 305 -9.26 -15.18 -20.45
N ARG A 306 -9.41 -14.44 -19.35
CA ARG A 306 -10.56 -13.55 -19.13
C ARG A 306 -10.46 -12.22 -19.85
N MET A 307 -9.24 -11.72 -20.09
CA MET A 307 -9.02 -10.46 -20.79
C MET A 307 -9.05 -10.71 -22.31
N PRO A 308 -10.00 -10.18 -23.08
CA PRO A 308 -9.97 -10.28 -24.54
C PRO A 308 -8.98 -9.26 -25.13
N ASP A 309 -8.45 -9.56 -26.33
CA ASP A 309 -7.55 -8.63 -27.06
C ASP A 309 -8.31 -7.42 -27.62
N ALA A 310 -9.62 -7.56 -27.82
CA ALA A 310 -10.49 -6.53 -28.34
C ALA A 310 -11.93 -6.74 -27.87
N GLY A 311 -12.73 -5.68 -27.94
CA GLY A 311 -14.16 -5.72 -27.72
C GLY A 311 -14.87 -4.71 -28.61
N ASP A 312 -16.12 -4.40 -28.28
CA ASP A 312 -16.93 -3.47 -29.07
C ASP A 312 -16.28 -2.08 -29.11
N GLY A 313 -15.70 -1.73 -30.26
CA GLY A 313 -15.10 -0.41 -30.50
C GLY A 313 -13.72 -0.19 -29.88
N TRP A 314 -13.04 -1.20 -29.36
CA TRP A 314 -11.71 -1.04 -28.76
C TRP A 314 -10.80 -2.25 -28.96
N TYR A 315 -9.50 -2.04 -28.84
CA TYR A 315 -8.49 -3.10 -28.84
C TYR A 315 -7.38 -2.80 -27.84
N LEU A 316 -6.80 -3.82 -27.20
CA LEU A 316 -5.59 -3.69 -26.42
C LEU A 316 -4.43 -3.36 -27.34
N VAL A 317 -3.65 -2.32 -27.04
CA VAL A 317 -2.46 -1.98 -27.83
C VAL A 317 -1.44 -3.09 -27.76
N CYS A 318 -1.12 -3.54 -26.55
CA CYS A 318 -0.22 -4.65 -26.34
C CYS A 318 -0.62 -5.47 -25.11
N ARG A 319 -0.05 -6.67 -25.06
CA ARG A 319 -0.33 -7.65 -24.02
C ARG A 319 0.98 -8.29 -23.56
N PRO A 320 1.23 -8.36 -22.24
CA PRO A 320 2.34 -9.16 -21.70
C PRO A 320 2.30 -10.60 -22.22
N ALA A 321 3.47 -11.20 -22.45
CA ALA A 321 3.55 -12.60 -22.83
C ALA A 321 2.89 -13.48 -21.77
N ARG A 322 2.06 -14.43 -22.21
CA ARG A 322 1.44 -15.39 -21.29
C ARG A 322 2.56 -16.20 -20.59
N PRO A 323 2.52 -16.33 -19.25
CA PRO A 323 3.48 -17.14 -18.50
C PRO A 323 3.63 -18.58 -19.03
N ALA A 324 4.86 -18.90 -19.45
CA ALA A 324 5.24 -20.19 -20.02
C ALA A 324 6.61 -20.64 -19.46
N PRO A 325 6.66 -21.11 -18.19
CA PRO A 325 7.89 -21.60 -17.59
C PRO A 325 8.48 -22.80 -18.35
N PRO A 326 9.79 -23.08 -18.16
CA PRO A 326 10.41 -24.33 -18.60
C PRO A 326 9.62 -25.55 -18.10
N ILE A 327 9.48 -26.57 -18.96
CA ILE A 327 8.67 -27.78 -18.68
C ILE A 327 9.06 -28.42 -17.35
N ASP A 328 10.36 -28.54 -17.07
CA ASP A 328 10.84 -29.16 -15.82
C ASP A 328 10.43 -28.35 -14.58
N LEU A 329 10.39 -27.03 -14.69
CA LEU A 329 9.93 -26.15 -13.61
C LEU A 329 8.42 -26.25 -13.44
N GLU A 330 7.67 -26.24 -14.55
CA GLU A 330 6.21 -26.37 -14.56
C GLU A 330 5.75 -27.70 -13.92
N GLN A 331 6.43 -28.81 -14.23
CA GLN A 331 6.15 -30.11 -13.64
C GLN A 331 6.39 -30.13 -12.13
N ARG A 332 7.47 -29.49 -11.67
CA ARG A 332 7.79 -29.41 -10.23
C ARG A 332 6.78 -28.60 -9.46
N ILE A 333 6.37 -27.43 -9.96
CA ILE A 333 5.40 -26.58 -9.26
C ILE A 333 3.99 -27.16 -9.30
N THR A 334 3.57 -27.73 -10.43
CA THR A 334 2.23 -28.31 -10.58
C THR A 334 2.06 -29.61 -9.78
N GLY A 335 3.15 -30.35 -9.57
CA GLY A 335 3.16 -31.57 -8.76
C GLY A 335 3.40 -31.33 -7.26
N ALA A 336 3.70 -30.10 -6.84
CA ALA A 336 4.00 -29.80 -5.45
C ALA A 336 2.73 -29.79 -4.59
N THR A 337 2.86 -30.29 -3.37
CA THR A 337 1.81 -30.25 -2.35
C THR A 337 2.38 -29.76 -1.04
N LEU A 338 1.66 -28.91 -0.33
CA LEU A 338 2.08 -28.43 0.98
C LEU A 338 2.34 -29.60 1.93
N VAL A 339 3.46 -29.54 2.63
CA VAL A 339 3.82 -30.53 3.65
C VAL A 339 2.93 -30.35 4.87
N THR A 340 2.12 -31.36 5.20
CA THR A 340 1.16 -31.25 6.33
C THR A 340 1.79 -31.52 7.70
N ASP A 341 3.00 -32.08 7.74
CA ASP A 341 3.74 -32.32 8.98
C ASP A 341 4.26 -30.99 9.55
N THR A 342 3.58 -30.48 10.58
CA THR A 342 3.92 -29.21 11.22
C THR A 342 5.25 -29.25 11.96
N ASP A 343 5.70 -30.42 12.43
CA ASP A 343 6.96 -30.55 13.14
C ASP A 343 8.14 -30.43 12.15
N LEU A 344 8.00 -31.04 10.97
CA LEU A 344 8.96 -30.86 9.89
C LEU A 344 9.02 -29.41 9.40
N VAL A 345 7.86 -28.77 9.18
CA VAL A 345 7.76 -27.35 8.78
C VAL A 345 8.44 -26.45 9.81
N ALA A 346 8.17 -26.67 11.11
CA ALA A 346 8.79 -25.90 12.19
C ALA A 346 10.31 -26.10 12.24
N LYS A 347 10.78 -27.34 12.06
CA LYS A 347 12.22 -27.65 12.00
C LYS A 347 12.89 -26.92 10.84
N GLU A 348 12.36 -27.04 9.63
CA GLU A 348 12.92 -26.37 8.44
C GLU A 348 12.93 -24.85 8.59
N LEU A 349 11.88 -24.26 9.19
CA LEU A 349 11.84 -22.81 9.45
C LEU A 349 12.98 -22.35 10.37
N ILE A 350 13.27 -23.09 11.43
CA ILE A 350 14.38 -22.78 12.36
C ILE A 350 15.74 -22.89 11.65
N GLU A 351 15.93 -23.97 10.89
CA GLU A 351 17.17 -24.22 10.16
C GLU A 351 17.38 -23.15 9.07
N LEU A 352 16.35 -22.83 8.29
CA LEU A 352 16.40 -21.80 7.26
C LEU A 352 16.71 -20.42 7.81
N ARG A 353 16.06 -19.98 8.90
CA ARG A 353 16.38 -18.68 9.53
C ARG A 353 17.82 -18.59 9.99
N THR A 354 18.34 -19.70 10.50
CA THR A 354 19.73 -19.80 10.95
C THR A 354 20.68 -19.68 9.76
N VAL A 355 20.46 -20.46 8.69
CA VAL A 355 21.30 -20.43 7.50
C VAL A 355 21.21 -19.08 6.79
N GLU A 356 19.99 -18.60 6.54
CA GLU A 356 19.73 -17.34 5.84
C GLU A 356 20.31 -16.14 6.57
N GLY A 357 20.20 -16.10 7.90
CA GLY A 357 20.75 -15.01 8.69
C GLY A 357 22.27 -14.90 8.62
N GLU A 358 22.97 -16.03 8.46
CA GLU A 358 24.43 -16.10 8.36
C GLU A 358 24.95 -15.96 6.92
N LEU A 359 24.06 -15.82 5.92
CA LEU A 359 24.48 -15.54 4.55
C LEU A 359 25.02 -14.11 4.41
N ASP A 360 25.92 -13.96 3.44
CA ASP A 360 26.32 -12.64 2.92
C ASP A 360 25.09 -11.92 2.32
N CYS A 361 25.07 -10.59 2.39
CA CYS A 361 23.98 -9.76 1.86
C CYS A 361 23.81 -9.94 0.35
N ASP A 362 24.93 -10.14 -0.35
CA ASP A 362 24.96 -10.41 -1.79
C ASP A 362 24.84 -11.91 -2.13
N ASP A 363 24.65 -12.79 -1.13
CA ASP A 363 24.53 -14.22 -1.39
C ASP A 363 23.23 -14.52 -2.15
N PRO A 364 23.32 -15.12 -3.33
CA PRO A 364 22.16 -15.37 -4.19
C PRO A 364 21.20 -16.45 -3.67
N ARG A 365 21.48 -17.09 -2.53
CA ARG A 365 20.54 -17.94 -1.79
C ARG A 365 19.60 -17.14 -0.89
N GLY A 366 19.94 -15.89 -0.56
CA GLY A 366 19.23 -15.08 0.43
C GLY A 366 17.76 -14.84 0.10
N ASP A 367 17.46 -14.46 -1.14
CA ASP A 367 16.09 -14.13 -1.55
C ASP A 367 15.16 -15.37 -1.56
N PRO A 368 15.55 -16.52 -2.16
CA PRO A 368 14.81 -17.77 -2.01
C PRO A 368 14.51 -18.14 -0.54
N TYR A 369 15.49 -18.02 0.35
CA TYR A 369 15.32 -18.40 1.75
C TYR A 369 14.40 -17.44 2.49
N THR A 370 14.49 -16.13 2.22
CA THR A 370 13.65 -15.10 2.85
C THR A 370 12.16 -15.33 2.54
N GLU A 371 11.84 -15.63 1.28
CA GLU A 371 10.46 -15.91 0.89
C GLU A 371 9.97 -17.24 1.46
N ALA A 372 10.80 -18.29 1.41
CA ALA A 372 10.44 -19.57 1.98
C ALA A 372 10.15 -19.49 3.49
N ILE A 373 10.98 -18.73 4.24
CA ILE A 373 10.74 -18.42 5.66
C ILE A 373 9.35 -17.81 5.85
N THR A 374 9.00 -16.80 5.05
CA THR A 374 7.70 -16.11 5.11
C THR A 374 6.53 -17.08 4.85
N LEU A 375 6.66 -17.94 3.85
CA LEU A 375 5.60 -18.91 3.51
C LEU A 375 5.45 -20.01 4.57
N LEU A 376 6.56 -20.51 5.16
CA LEU A 376 6.52 -21.48 6.25
C LEU A 376 5.91 -20.88 7.52
N GLU A 377 6.21 -19.63 7.86
CA GLU A 377 5.56 -18.90 8.96
C GLU A 377 4.04 -18.85 8.75
N TRP A 378 3.61 -18.48 7.53
CA TRP A 378 2.20 -18.42 7.19
C TRP A 378 1.52 -19.79 7.24
N GLN A 379 2.20 -20.83 6.78
CA GLN A 379 1.71 -22.21 6.83
C GLN A 379 1.50 -22.70 8.26
N LEU A 380 2.47 -22.48 9.16
CA LEU A 380 2.33 -22.82 10.59
C LEU A 380 1.15 -22.07 11.23
N ARG A 381 0.96 -20.80 10.86
CA ARG A 381 -0.17 -20.00 11.34
C ARG A 381 -1.51 -20.52 10.83
N ARG A 382 -1.60 -20.93 9.56
CA ARG A 382 -2.81 -21.58 9.02
C ARG A 382 -3.11 -22.88 9.75
N ALA A 383 -2.10 -23.71 10.01
CA ALA A 383 -2.25 -24.96 10.74
C ALA A 383 -2.70 -24.72 12.20
N ALA A 384 -2.11 -23.72 12.88
CA ALA A 384 -2.52 -23.30 14.22
C ALA A 384 -3.98 -22.81 14.24
N LYS A 385 -4.41 -22.04 13.24
CA LYS A 385 -5.79 -21.58 13.12
C LYS A 385 -6.76 -22.74 12.85
N ALA A 386 -6.39 -23.66 11.96
CA ALA A 386 -7.22 -24.82 11.62
C ALA A 386 -7.39 -25.80 12.79
N SER A 387 -6.36 -25.96 13.63
CA SER A 387 -6.43 -26.78 14.86
C SER A 387 -7.11 -26.07 16.03
N GLY A 388 -7.44 -24.78 15.91
CA GLY A 388 -8.01 -23.97 16.98
C GLY A 388 -7.02 -23.55 18.06
N ALA A 389 -5.71 -23.73 17.84
CA ALA A 389 -4.66 -23.24 18.73
C ALA A 389 -4.63 -21.70 18.79
N ILE A 390 -5.00 -21.04 17.68
CA ILE A 390 -5.22 -19.60 17.61
C ILE A 390 -6.61 -19.26 17.08
N ARG A 391 -7.15 -18.10 17.44
CA ARG A 391 -8.43 -17.59 16.96
C ARG A 391 -8.24 -16.48 15.92
N ASP A 392 -7.28 -15.61 16.19
CA ASP A 392 -6.97 -14.45 15.38
C ASP A 392 -5.62 -14.64 14.68
N SER A 393 -5.45 -14.08 13.48
CA SER A 393 -4.16 -14.06 12.79
C SER A 393 -3.07 -13.32 13.57
N HIS A 394 -3.43 -12.47 14.54
CA HIS A 394 -2.50 -11.72 15.38
C HIS A 394 -2.06 -12.49 16.63
N ASP A 395 -2.67 -13.64 16.95
CA ASP A 395 -2.24 -14.47 18.08
C ASP A 395 -0.82 -15.01 17.82
N TYR A 396 -0.07 -15.22 18.91
CA TYR A 396 1.28 -15.78 18.86
C TYR A 396 1.25 -17.24 18.43
N VAL A 397 2.14 -17.60 17.52
CA VAL A 397 2.38 -18.97 17.07
C VAL A 397 3.86 -19.29 17.31
N PRO A 398 4.19 -20.26 18.19
CA PRO A 398 5.56 -20.67 18.44
C PRO A 398 6.29 -21.02 17.14
N VAL A 399 7.60 -20.78 17.11
CA VAL A 399 8.46 -20.94 15.94
C VAL A 399 8.12 -19.99 14.79
N ALA A 400 6.86 -19.83 14.38
CA ALA A 400 6.47 -18.85 13.36
C ALA A 400 6.82 -17.41 13.78
N ASP A 401 6.72 -17.08 15.07
CA ASP A 401 6.95 -15.72 15.56
C ASP A 401 8.29 -15.50 16.27
N ASP A 402 9.04 -16.57 16.52
CA ASP A 402 10.33 -16.52 17.23
C ASP A 402 11.50 -16.10 16.32
N GLY A 403 11.21 -15.40 15.22
CA GLY A 403 12.22 -14.84 14.32
C GLY A 403 13.01 -13.71 14.98
N PHE A 404 13.95 -13.15 14.22
CA PHE A 404 14.71 -11.98 14.67
C PHE A 404 13.80 -10.75 14.76
N LEU A 405 13.37 -10.38 15.97
CA LEU A 405 12.69 -9.11 16.20
C LEU A 405 13.72 -8.00 16.37
N PRO A 406 13.76 -6.98 15.48
CA PRO A 406 14.64 -5.84 15.67
C PRO A 406 14.14 -5.00 16.84
N TYR A 407 15.03 -4.71 17.79
CA TYR A 407 14.72 -3.90 18.96
C TYR A 407 15.69 -2.73 19.08
N SER A 408 15.17 -1.57 19.49
CA SER A 408 15.99 -0.35 19.60
C SER A 408 15.70 0.42 20.87
N ALA A 409 16.73 0.66 21.68
CA ALA A 409 16.61 1.45 22.91
C ALA A 409 17.95 2.09 23.31
N PRO A 410 17.95 3.10 24.21
CA PRO A 410 19.17 3.70 24.73
C PRO A 410 20.16 2.67 25.29
N TRP A 411 21.46 2.90 25.04
CA TRP A 411 22.57 2.04 25.49
C TRP A 411 23.28 2.61 26.73
N GLU A 412 22.50 2.97 27.75
CA GLU A 412 23.02 3.57 28.97
C GLU A 412 22.16 3.18 30.19
N GLY A 413 22.78 3.23 31.37
CA GLY A 413 22.11 3.04 32.65
C GLY A 413 22.50 1.73 33.36
N PRO A 414 22.19 1.62 34.67
CA PRO A 414 22.57 0.47 35.49
C PRO A 414 22.06 -0.90 35.00
N ALA A 415 20.85 -0.99 34.45
CA ALA A 415 20.31 -2.25 33.93
C ALA A 415 21.04 -2.64 32.63
N VAL A 416 21.29 -1.67 31.74
CA VAL A 416 22.09 -1.89 30.53
C VAL A 416 23.53 -2.29 30.88
N ASP A 417 24.15 -1.67 31.88
CA ASP A 417 25.49 -2.04 32.35
C ASP A 417 25.54 -3.46 32.91
N ALA A 418 24.48 -3.91 33.58
CA ALA A 418 24.34 -5.31 34.03
C ALA A 418 24.24 -6.25 32.83
N TRP A 419 23.45 -5.89 31.81
CA TRP A 419 23.33 -6.68 30.58
C TRP A 419 24.66 -6.77 29.84
N ARG A 420 25.36 -5.65 29.65
CA ARG A 420 26.67 -5.59 28.96
C ARG A 420 27.68 -6.58 29.55
N LYS A 421 27.67 -6.79 30.87
CA LYS A 421 28.56 -7.76 31.55
C LYS A 421 28.29 -9.23 31.21
N THR A 422 27.10 -9.53 30.67
CA THR A 422 26.71 -10.88 30.22
C THR A 422 26.98 -11.11 28.74
N LEU A 423 27.36 -10.07 28.01
CA LEU A 423 27.58 -10.12 26.56
C LEU A 423 29.04 -10.40 26.21
N THR A 424 29.25 -11.08 25.09
CA THR A 424 30.57 -11.33 24.51
C THR A 424 30.86 -10.32 23.40
N PRO A 425 31.91 -9.48 23.52
CA PRO A 425 32.26 -8.54 22.46
C PRO A 425 32.67 -9.23 21.16
N VAL A 426 32.19 -8.72 20.03
CA VAL A 426 32.61 -9.13 18.69
C VAL A 426 33.82 -8.28 18.31
N LYS A 427 34.97 -8.93 18.08
CA LYS A 427 36.24 -8.24 17.85
C LYS A 427 36.43 -7.71 16.43
N ASP A 428 35.83 -8.39 15.45
CA ASP A 428 35.95 -8.06 14.04
C ASP A 428 34.55 -7.79 13.47
N LEU A 429 34.31 -6.54 13.06
CA LEU A 429 33.01 -6.09 12.57
C LEU A 429 32.86 -6.27 11.06
N ASP A 430 33.96 -6.43 10.31
CA ASP A 430 33.90 -6.48 8.84
C ASP A 430 33.12 -7.71 8.33
N PRO A 431 33.35 -8.95 8.84
CA PRO A 431 32.53 -10.10 8.46
C PRO A 431 31.08 -9.96 8.92
N LEU A 432 30.86 -9.28 10.04
CA LEU A 432 29.54 -9.09 10.63
C LEU A 432 28.68 -8.18 9.74
N PHE A 433 29.25 -7.10 9.19
CA PHE A 433 28.54 -6.18 8.32
C PHE A 433 28.13 -6.77 6.98
N ARG A 434 28.67 -7.94 6.61
CA ARG A 434 28.23 -8.66 5.40
C ARG A 434 27.00 -9.52 5.65
N LEU A 435 26.62 -9.79 6.91
CA LEU A 435 25.55 -10.73 7.21
C LEU A 435 24.16 -10.11 6.96
N ARG A 436 23.27 -10.87 6.32
CA ARG A 436 21.87 -10.45 6.07
C ARG A 436 21.13 -10.09 7.36
N ARG A 437 21.29 -10.86 8.43
CA ARG A 437 20.65 -10.56 9.73
C ARG A 437 21.08 -9.22 10.32
N ILE A 438 22.31 -8.79 10.06
CA ILE A 438 22.83 -7.50 10.53
C ILE A 438 22.25 -6.34 9.72
N HIS A 439 22.15 -6.49 8.40
CA HIS A 439 21.47 -5.51 7.55
C HIS A 439 20.00 -5.33 7.97
N ARG A 440 19.28 -6.43 8.24
CA ARG A 440 17.89 -6.35 8.77
C ARG A 440 17.83 -5.65 10.12
N LEU A 441 18.79 -5.91 11.00
CA LEU A 441 18.82 -5.32 12.34
C LEU A 441 19.09 -3.80 12.30
N LEU A 442 19.82 -3.32 11.30
CA LEU A 442 20.15 -1.91 11.15
C LEU A 442 19.04 -1.07 10.49
N ASP A 443 18.11 -1.68 9.75
CA ASP A 443 16.93 -1.01 9.19
C ASP A 443 17.30 0.30 8.46
N GLU A 444 18.03 0.17 7.34
CA GLU A 444 18.57 1.26 6.51
C GLU A 444 19.64 2.17 7.14
N ARG A 445 20.01 1.94 8.41
CA ARG A 445 21.05 2.76 9.06
C ARG A 445 22.44 2.49 8.46
N PRO A 446 23.24 3.56 8.26
CA PRO A 446 24.61 3.40 7.77
C PRO A 446 25.47 2.57 8.73
N LEU A 447 26.26 1.66 8.15
CA LEU A 447 27.20 0.81 8.89
C LEU A 447 28.21 1.65 9.70
N GLU A 448 28.58 2.84 9.22
CA GLU A 448 29.49 3.75 9.93
C GLU A 448 28.95 4.26 11.27
N GLN A 449 27.65 4.06 11.58
CA GLN A 449 27.09 4.41 12.89
C GLN A 449 27.37 3.34 13.95
N VAL A 450 27.73 2.11 13.55
CA VAL A 450 28.04 1.03 14.48
C VAL A 450 29.41 1.27 15.12
N ARG A 451 29.45 1.28 16.45
CA ARG A 451 30.67 1.48 17.26
C ARG A 451 31.15 0.20 17.91
N GLU A 452 30.20 -0.60 18.40
CA GLU A 452 30.48 -1.84 19.08
C GLU A 452 29.45 -2.88 18.66
N ALA A 453 29.84 -4.15 18.70
CA ALA A 453 28.90 -5.26 18.53
C ALA A 453 29.18 -6.32 19.58
N TYR A 454 28.10 -6.97 20.00
CA TYR A 454 28.11 -7.98 21.02
C TYR A 454 27.27 -9.18 20.58
N ARG A 455 27.61 -10.37 21.11
CA ARG A 455 26.76 -11.56 21.09
C ARG A 455 26.33 -11.91 22.51
N ASP A 456 25.06 -12.23 22.66
CA ASP A 456 24.54 -12.76 23.91
C ASP A 456 24.74 -14.29 24.02
N PRO A 457 24.41 -14.91 25.18
CA PRO A 457 24.56 -16.35 25.37
C PRO A 457 23.71 -17.23 24.44
N GLU A 458 22.65 -16.69 23.85
CA GLU A 458 21.78 -17.37 22.89
C GLU A 458 22.24 -17.16 21.43
N GLY A 459 23.33 -16.41 21.21
CA GLY A 459 23.87 -16.12 19.88
C GLY A 459 23.17 -14.97 19.15
N ARG A 460 22.37 -14.17 19.88
CA ARG A 460 21.73 -12.95 19.35
C ARG A 460 22.72 -11.79 19.31
N TYR A 461 22.59 -10.96 18.29
CA TYR A 461 23.41 -9.78 18.11
C TYR A 461 22.84 -8.56 18.82
N VAL A 462 23.74 -7.77 19.42
CA VAL A 462 23.47 -6.44 19.96
C VAL A 462 24.50 -5.48 19.38
N LEU A 463 24.06 -4.59 18.50
CA LEU A 463 24.87 -3.54 17.89
C LEU A 463 24.70 -2.25 18.68
N VAL A 464 25.78 -1.58 19.00
CA VAL A 464 25.76 -0.25 19.59
C VAL A 464 25.98 0.75 18.47
N ILE A 465 24.98 1.58 18.24
CA ILE A 465 25.00 2.64 17.23
C ILE A 465 25.07 4.01 17.89
N GLU A 466 25.76 4.94 17.24
CA GLU A 466 25.81 6.34 17.65
C GLU A 466 24.88 7.18 16.76
N LEU A 467 23.88 7.84 17.37
CA LEU A 467 22.97 8.76 16.67
C LEU A 467 23.56 10.17 16.57
N HIS A 468 22.91 11.07 15.81
CA HIS A 468 23.37 12.43 15.45
C HIS A 468 23.57 13.43 16.62
N ALA A 469 23.59 12.95 17.87
CA ALA A 469 23.84 13.75 19.07
C ALA A 469 24.87 13.10 20.03
N GLY A 470 25.64 12.10 19.56
CA GLY A 470 26.57 11.34 20.39
C GLY A 470 25.91 10.37 21.37
N VAL A 471 24.57 10.25 21.31
CA VAL A 471 23.79 9.32 22.15
C VAL A 471 23.89 7.92 21.57
N GLN A 472 24.31 6.97 22.41
CA GLN A 472 24.42 5.57 22.04
C GLN A 472 23.09 4.84 22.21
N TRP A 473 22.76 4.04 21.22
CA TRP A 473 21.57 3.18 21.19
C TRP A 473 21.98 1.75 20.88
N SER A 474 21.26 0.80 21.46
CA SER A 474 21.33 -0.60 21.06
C SER A 474 20.37 -0.87 19.91
N ARG A 475 20.82 -1.67 18.95
CA ARG A 475 20.02 -2.40 17.98
C ARG A 475 20.23 -3.87 18.25
N ALA A 476 19.24 -4.54 18.81
CA ALA A 476 19.36 -5.90 19.30
C ALA A 476 18.36 -6.82 18.62
N GLU A 477 18.78 -8.05 18.32
CA GLU A 477 17.84 -9.13 18.07
C GLU A 477 17.20 -9.52 19.39
N TRP A 478 15.88 -9.37 19.46
CA TRP A 478 15.14 -9.48 20.71
C TRP A 478 14.23 -10.71 20.71
N PRO A 479 14.08 -11.43 21.84
CA PRO A 479 13.21 -12.58 21.87
C PRO A 479 11.73 -12.19 21.72
N ALA A 480 11.02 -12.93 20.88
CA ALA A 480 9.56 -13.04 20.95
C ALA A 480 9.14 -14.15 21.93
N SER A 481 9.96 -15.18 22.10
CA SER A 481 9.57 -16.40 22.81
C SER A 481 9.42 -16.18 24.31
N PRO A 482 8.32 -16.62 24.95
CA PRO A 482 8.18 -16.55 26.40
C PRO A 482 9.04 -17.60 27.12
N ARG A 483 9.82 -18.43 26.40
CA ARG A 483 10.69 -19.47 26.98
C ARG A 483 11.67 -18.94 28.03
N ALA A 484 12.18 -17.71 27.87
CA ALA A 484 13.08 -17.08 28.84
C ALA A 484 12.45 -17.03 30.25
N VAL A 485 11.12 -16.87 30.34
CA VAL A 485 10.35 -16.79 31.58
C VAL A 485 10.46 -18.07 32.41
N SER A 486 10.66 -19.23 31.78
CA SER A 486 10.81 -20.52 32.49
C SER A 486 12.00 -20.55 33.46
N THR A 487 12.95 -19.63 33.27
CA THR A 487 14.14 -19.52 34.10
C THR A 487 13.97 -18.46 35.20
N TRP A 488 12.91 -17.66 35.17
CA TRP A 488 12.64 -16.58 36.14
C TRP A 488 12.10 -17.17 37.46
N THR A 489 12.55 -16.59 38.57
CA THR A 489 12.29 -17.09 39.93
C THR A 489 11.65 -16.01 40.79
N ASP A 490 11.38 -16.33 42.04
CA ASP A 490 10.94 -15.36 43.06
C ASP A 490 11.98 -14.26 43.34
N LYS A 491 13.25 -14.51 43.03
CA LYS A 491 14.35 -13.54 43.09
C LYS A 491 14.42 -12.61 41.87
N THR A 492 13.62 -12.84 40.83
CA THR A 492 13.68 -12.06 39.59
C THR A 492 13.04 -10.69 39.75
N VAL A 493 13.75 -9.66 39.29
CA VAL A 493 13.28 -8.27 39.22
C VAL A 493 13.28 -7.82 37.77
N LEU A 494 12.15 -7.33 37.29
CA LEU A 494 12.03 -6.67 36.00
C LEU A 494 12.45 -5.21 36.15
N ALA A 495 13.47 -4.81 35.40
CA ALA A 495 14.14 -3.54 35.55
C ALA A 495 14.27 -2.81 34.21
N ALA A 496 14.03 -1.50 34.24
CA ALA A 496 14.37 -0.60 33.16
C ALA A 496 14.92 0.71 33.74
N ASP A 497 15.90 1.29 33.06
CA ASP A 497 16.56 2.51 33.50
C ASP A 497 15.70 3.76 33.22
N ASP A 498 15.85 4.78 34.06
CA ASP A 498 15.15 6.06 33.89
C ASP A 498 15.75 6.82 32.71
N GLY A 499 15.02 6.86 31.60
CA GLY A 499 15.38 7.66 30.44
C GLY A 499 14.47 8.87 30.33
N ALA A 500 15.02 10.04 30.00
CA ALA A 500 14.24 11.19 29.52
C ALA A 500 13.59 10.95 28.13
N GLN A 501 13.60 9.71 27.65
CA GLN A 501 13.19 9.27 26.32
C GLN A 501 11.95 8.38 26.41
N SER A 502 11.19 8.31 25.31
CA SER A 502 9.95 7.54 25.22
C SER A 502 10.15 6.02 25.13
N VAL A 503 11.39 5.55 25.02
CA VAL A 503 11.78 4.15 24.82
C VAL A 503 12.85 3.73 25.83
N VAL A 504 12.73 2.52 26.40
CA VAL A 504 13.61 2.01 27.46
C VAL A 504 14.03 0.57 27.23
N THR A 505 15.20 0.14 27.72
CA THR A 505 15.59 -1.28 27.69
C THR A 505 15.00 -2.01 28.91
N LEU A 506 14.13 -3.00 28.69
CA LEU A 506 13.48 -3.77 29.77
C LEU A 506 14.10 -5.16 29.91
N LEU A 507 14.65 -5.45 31.09
CA LEU A 507 15.42 -6.65 31.37
C LEU A 507 14.89 -7.36 32.63
N ALA A 508 15.01 -8.68 32.67
CA ALA A 508 14.79 -9.50 33.85
C ALA A 508 16.14 -9.82 34.52
N LEU A 509 16.33 -9.31 35.73
CA LEU A 509 17.54 -9.50 36.54
C LEU A 509 17.28 -10.58 37.58
N THR A 510 18.02 -11.70 37.52
CA THR A 510 17.87 -12.83 38.44
C THR A 510 19.19 -13.11 39.13
N ALA A 511 19.23 -12.92 40.46
CA ALA A 511 20.38 -13.30 41.27
C ALA A 511 20.53 -14.83 41.29
N THR A 512 21.69 -15.33 40.88
CA THR A 512 22.02 -16.76 40.89
C THR A 512 22.68 -17.15 42.22
N ASP A 513 22.61 -18.44 42.57
CA ASP A 513 23.10 -18.93 43.88
C ASP A 513 24.63 -18.84 44.02
N ASP A 514 25.37 -18.70 42.91
CA ASP A 514 26.82 -18.45 42.88
C ASP A 514 27.19 -16.95 43.01
N GLY A 515 26.20 -16.09 43.29
CA GLY A 515 26.39 -14.65 43.47
C GLY A 515 26.54 -13.85 42.17
N ARG A 516 26.33 -14.48 41.01
CA ARG A 516 26.25 -13.78 39.72
C ARG A 516 24.84 -13.23 39.46
N MET A 517 24.71 -12.44 38.40
CA MET A 517 23.44 -11.92 37.92
C MET A 517 23.17 -12.52 36.54
N ARG A 518 22.07 -13.25 36.39
CA ARG A 518 21.54 -13.58 35.07
C ARG A 518 20.68 -12.42 34.58
N VAL A 519 20.84 -12.06 33.32
CA VAL A 519 20.13 -10.96 32.68
C VAL A 519 19.46 -11.49 31.43
N ASP A 520 18.13 -11.52 31.44
CA ASP A 520 17.34 -12.00 30.31
C ASP A 520 16.56 -10.81 29.71
N PRO A 521 16.59 -10.59 28.38
CA PRO A 521 15.70 -9.63 27.75
C PRO A 521 14.24 -10.04 27.94
N VAL A 522 13.37 -9.09 28.30
CA VAL A 522 11.93 -9.38 28.44
C VAL A 522 11.32 -9.60 27.06
N PRO A 523 10.67 -10.76 26.79
CA PRO A 523 10.14 -11.06 25.46
C PRO A 523 9.17 -9.99 24.95
N LEU A 524 9.39 -9.51 23.72
CA LEU A 524 8.51 -8.56 23.06
C LEU A 524 7.26 -9.29 22.54
N PRO A 525 6.05 -8.69 22.62
CA PRO A 525 4.90 -9.22 21.91
C PRO A 525 5.18 -9.20 20.40
N PRO A 526 5.00 -10.33 19.70
CA PRO A 526 5.13 -10.33 18.24
C PRO A 526 4.06 -9.41 17.65
N ARG A 527 4.43 -8.65 16.61
CA ARG A 527 3.51 -7.73 15.90
C ARG A 527 2.91 -6.62 16.77
N SER A 528 3.68 -6.18 17.77
CA SER A 528 3.42 -4.91 18.46
C SER A 528 3.44 -3.76 17.44
N ASP A 529 2.58 -2.76 17.62
CA ASP A 529 2.57 -1.52 16.84
C ASP A 529 3.82 -0.65 17.06
N ARG A 530 4.62 -1.01 18.09
CA ARG A 530 5.91 -0.41 18.42
C ARG A 530 6.94 -1.46 18.79
N ASP A 531 8.13 -1.35 18.23
CA ASP A 531 9.30 -2.20 18.51
C ASP A 531 10.08 -1.71 19.75
N ALA A 532 9.36 -1.32 20.80
CA ALA A 532 9.93 -0.59 21.93
C ALA A 532 9.11 -0.75 23.22
N PHE A 533 9.80 -0.88 24.36
CA PHE A 533 9.17 -0.73 25.67
C PHE A 533 9.09 0.73 26.09
N GLY A 534 8.04 1.07 26.84
CA GLY A 534 7.86 2.38 27.44
C GLY A 534 7.13 2.27 28.78
N TYR A 535 7.34 3.23 29.67
CA TYR A 535 6.61 3.36 30.93
C TYR A 535 6.66 4.83 31.38
N SER A 536 5.90 5.20 32.43
CA SER A 536 5.88 6.54 33.05
C SER A 536 5.27 7.72 32.24
N TYR A 537 5.44 8.93 32.79
CA TYR A 537 5.18 10.23 32.16
C TYR A 537 6.27 10.68 31.15
N GLY A 538 7.31 9.88 30.90
CA GLY A 538 8.43 10.17 29.98
C GLY A 538 8.09 10.16 28.47
N GLY A 539 6.81 10.17 28.11
CA GLY A 539 6.34 10.30 26.71
C GLY A 539 6.17 8.98 25.94
N GLY A 540 6.47 7.83 26.54
CA GLY A 540 6.20 6.50 25.97
C GLY A 540 4.83 5.94 26.38
N THR A 541 4.16 5.22 25.47
CA THR A 541 2.89 4.55 25.81
C THR A 541 3.20 3.21 26.50
N PRO A 542 2.72 2.95 27.74
CA PRO A 542 3.05 1.73 28.49
C PRO A 542 2.41 0.44 27.97
N THR A 543 1.66 0.52 26.86
CA THR A 543 0.91 -0.59 26.27
C THR A 543 1.78 -1.79 25.90
N THR A 544 2.90 -1.57 25.21
CA THR A 544 3.80 -2.67 24.83
C THR A 544 4.37 -3.38 26.05
N THR A 545 4.81 -2.61 27.05
CA THR A 545 5.28 -3.14 28.33
C THR A 545 4.17 -3.92 29.04
N TYR A 546 2.96 -3.36 29.14
CA TYR A 546 1.82 -4.02 29.76
C TYR A 546 1.52 -5.38 29.12
N HIS A 547 1.39 -5.40 27.79
CA HIS A 547 1.10 -6.63 27.05
C HIS A 547 2.22 -7.66 27.16
N ALA A 548 3.48 -7.23 27.11
CA ALA A 548 4.62 -8.11 27.28
C ALA A 548 4.61 -8.79 28.64
N LEU A 549 4.38 -8.01 29.71
CA LEU A 549 4.36 -8.53 31.09
C LEU A 549 3.18 -9.48 31.33
N LEU A 550 1.99 -9.16 30.83
CA LEU A 550 0.84 -10.04 30.89
C LEU A 550 1.10 -11.35 30.16
N ARG A 551 1.63 -11.28 28.94
CA ARG A 551 1.97 -12.45 28.12
C ARG A 551 3.03 -13.32 28.80
N CYS A 552 4.07 -12.71 29.38
CA CYS A 552 5.06 -13.45 30.15
C CYS A 552 4.43 -14.13 31.37
N ALA A 553 3.53 -13.44 32.09
CA ALA A 553 3.00 -13.92 33.37
C ALA A 553 1.90 -14.98 33.21
N LEU A 554 1.14 -14.92 32.12
CA LEU A 554 -0.06 -15.72 31.92
C LEU A 554 0.01 -16.64 30.69
N GLY A 555 1.07 -16.53 29.88
CA GLY A 555 1.17 -17.17 28.58
C GLY A 555 0.42 -16.41 27.49
N ASP A 556 0.31 -17.03 26.32
CA ASP A 556 -0.42 -16.48 25.17
C ASP A 556 -1.93 -16.61 25.39
N ILE A 557 -2.55 -15.60 26.02
CA ILE A 557 -4.00 -15.60 26.25
C ILE A 557 -4.72 -15.04 25.01
N PRO A 558 -5.70 -15.77 24.44
CA PRO A 558 -6.51 -15.33 23.28
C PRO A 558 -7.42 -14.10 23.52
N GLU A 559 -7.45 -13.53 24.74
CA GLU A 559 -8.38 -12.47 25.15
C GLU A 559 -7.69 -11.12 25.43
N LEU A 560 -6.47 -10.91 24.93
CA LEU A 560 -5.74 -9.63 25.06
C LEU A 560 -6.57 -8.42 24.60
N SER A 561 -7.49 -8.58 23.64
CA SER A 561 -8.41 -7.53 23.18
C SER A 561 -9.40 -7.04 24.25
N LYS A 562 -9.77 -7.88 25.24
CA LYS A 562 -10.57 -7.47 26.40
C LYS A 562 -9.71 -6.83 27.47
N ILE A 563 -8.51 -7.37 27.69
CA ILE A 563 -7.53 -6.84 28.65
C ILE A 563 -7.07 -5.42 28.25
N ARG A 564 -7.11 -5.08 26.95
CA ARG A 564 -6.87 -3.71 26.42
C ARG A 564 -7.80 -2.63 26.98
N ARG A 565 -8.93 -2.97 27.63
CA ARG A 565 -9.86 -1.98 28.21
C ARG A 565 -9.52 -1.57 29.64
N LEU A 566 -8.85 -2.44 30.40
CA LEU A 566 -8.46 -2.20 31.81
C LEU A 566 -7.58 -0.95 32.04
N PRO A 567 -6.67 -0.55 31.12
CA PRO A 567 -5.87 0.68 31.23
C PRO A 567 -6.61 2.00 31.53
N GLY A 568 -7.93 2.05 31.32
CA GLY A 568 -8.77 3.22 31.62
C GLY A 568 -9.84 2.98 32.69
N GLU A 569 -9.97 1.76 33.20
CA GLU A 569 -11.06 1.38 34.10
C GLU A 569 -10.71 1.62 35.57
N ARG A 570 -11.73 2.03 36.33
CA ARG A 570 -11.63 2.27 37.77
C ARG A 570 -12.77 1.57 38.49
N HIS A 571 -12.49 1.02 39.68
CA HIS A 571 -13.52 0.56 40.59
C HIS A 571 -14.37 1.74 41.07
N ALA A 572 -15.53 1.44 41.70
CA ALA A 572 -16.46 2.45 42.20
C ALA A 572 -15.82 3.41 43.25
N ASP A 573 -14.74 2.98 43.90
CA ASP A 573 -13.96 3.77 44.86
C ASP A 573 -12.85 4.63 44.20
N GLY A 574 -12.76 4.62 42.85
CA GLY A 574 -11.79 5.37 42.07
C GLY A 574 -10.42 4.68 41.92
N THR A 575 -10.20 3.51 42.52
CA THR A 575 -8.95 2.76 42.38
C THR A 575 -8.81 2.15 40.97
N PRO A 576 -7.61 2.14 40.35
CA PRO A 576 -7.41 1.51 39.05
C PRO A 576 -7.71 0.01 39.11
N VAL A 577 -8.47 -0.49 38.12
CA VAL A 577 -8.79 -1.92 38.01
C VAL A 577 -7.54 -2.75 37.76
N SER A 578 -6.62 -2.28 36.92
CA SER A 578 -5.31 -2.91 36.71
C SER A 578 -4.22 -2.26 37.56
N GLN A 579 -3.76 -3.00 38.57
CA GLN A 579 -2.63 -2.59 39.41
C GLN A 579 -1.31 -2.66 38.65
N LEU A 580 -1.16 -3.61 37.71
CA LEU A 580 0.02 -3.70 36.85
C LEU A 580 0.12 -2.47 35.94
N TRP A 581 -0.99 -2.07 35.29
CA TRP A 581 -1.04 -0.86 34.48
C TRP A 581 -0.74 0.39 35.32
N ALA A 582 -1.34 0.50 36.51
CA ALA A 582 -1.09 1.61 37.40
C ALA A 582 0.40 1.70 37.79
N ALA A 583 1.05 0.57 38.11
CA ALA A 583 2.46 0.55 38.46
C ALA A 583 3.34 1.07 37.32
N ILE A 584 3.18 0.58 36.09
CA ILE A 584 4.01 1.00 34.95
C ILE A 584 3.67 2.42 34.45
N SER A 585 2.41 2.84 34.50
CA SER A 585 1.99 4.16 34.00
C SER A 585 2.31 5.31 34.97
N THR A 586 2.43 5.03 36.27
CA THR A 586 2.66 6.06 37.29
C THR A 586 4.06 6.06 37.91
N THR A 587 4.91 5.08 37.56
CA THR A 587 6.30 5.04 38.02
C THR A 587 7.03 6.35 37.65
N LYS A 588 7.73 6.93 38.62
CA LYS A 588 8.68 8.03 38.40
C LYS A 588 10.09 7.49 38.68
N GLY A 589 11.02 7.68 37.75
CA GLY A 589 12.37 7.12 37.87
C GLY A 589 12.51 5.71 37.29
N PRO A 590 13.53 4.93 37.72
CA PRO A 590 13.78 3.59 37.21
C PRO A 590 12.63 2.63 37.54
N LEU A 591 12.22 1.82 36.57
CA LEU A 591 11.23 0.77 36.79
C LEU A 591 11.86 -0.41 37.53
N ARG A 592 11.22 -0.87 38.60
CA ARG A 592 11.62 -2.07 39.35
C ARG A 592 10.39 -2.82 39.82
N LEU A 593 10.10 -3.96 39.18
CA LEU A 593 8.95 -4.80 39.52
C LEU A 593 9.43 -6.20 39.91
N SER A 594 9.03 -6.67 41.09
CA SER A 594 9.24 -8.06 41.49
C SER A 594 8.42 -8.99 40.57
N TRP A 595 9.04 -10.05 40.07
CA TRP A 595 8.35 -11.01 39.20
C TRP A 595 7.13 -11.66 39.87
N PRO A 596 7.21 -12.15 41.13
CA PRO A 596 6.03 -12.59 41.88
C PRO A 596 4.89 -11.58 41.93
N GLN A 597 5.22 -10.28 42.07
CA GLN A 597 4.22 -9.22 42.12
C GLN A 597 3.54 -9.02 40.77
N VAL A 598 4.31 -9.06 39.67
CA VAL A 598 3.76 -9.00 38.30
C VAL A 598 2.84 -10.18 38.03
N GLN A 599 3.21 -11.40 38.44
CA GLN A 599 2.35 -12.58 38.31
C GLN A 599 1.04 -12.43 39.10
N LEU A 600 1.11 -11.88 40.32
CA LEU A 600 -0.08 -11.63 41.14
C LEU A 600 -1.03 -10.65 40.45
N TRP A 601 -0.51 -9.52 39.97
CA TRP A 601 -1.33 -8.50 39.30
C TRP A 601 -1.88 -9.00 37.96
N ALA A 602 -1.09 -9.70 37.16
CA ALA A 602 -1.55 -10.25 35.89
C ALA A 602 -2.73 -11.23 36.08
N ARG A 603 -2.68 -12.09 37.12
CA ARG A 603 -3.79 -12.99 37.46
C ARG A 603 -5.03 -12.25 37.94
N ALA A 604 -4.87 -11.10 38.62
CA ALA A 604 -6.00 -10.25 39.01
C ALA A 604 -6.64 -9.59 37.79
N ASP A 605 -5.84 -9.05 36.88
CA ASP A 605 -6.30 -8.46 35.62
C ASP A 605 -7.07 -9.48 34.77
N GLN A 606 -6.55 -10.72 34.68
CA GLN A 606 -7.25 -11.82 34.02
C GLN A 606 -8.64 -12.07 34.64
N LYS A 607 -8.75 -12.12 35.97
CA LYS A 607 -10.05 -12.34 36.63
C LYS A 607 -11.05 -11.23 36.33
N ASN A 608 -10.61 -9.96 36.33
CA ASN A 608 -11.48 -8.82 36.07
C ASN A 608 -12.10 -8.87 34.65
N THR A 609 -11.42 -9.47 33.67
CA THR A 609 -12.01 -9.66 32.32
C THR A 609 -13.10 -10.74 32.23
N PHE A 610 -13.25 -11.60 33.24
CA PHE A 610 -14.26 -12.66 33.29
C PHE A 610 -15.48 -12.34 34.16
N VAL A 611 -15.52 -11.18 34.82
CA VAL A 611 -16.63 -10.78 35.72
C VAL A 611 -17.80 -10.13 34.96
N ASP A 612 -17.63 -9.73 33.69
CA ASP A 612 -18.71 -9.25 32.81
C ASP A 612 -19.51 -10.39 32.15
N LYS A 613 -20.02 -11.35 32.94
CA LYS A 613 -21.02 -12.33 32.49
C LYS A 613 -22.35 -12.16 33.22
#